data_AF-A0A3P7LY51-F1
#
_entry.id   AF-A0A3P7LY51-F1
#
_cell.length_a   1.000
_cell.length_b   1.000
_cell.length_c   1.000
_cell.angle_alpha   90.00
_cell.angle_beta   90.00
_cell.angle_gamma   90.00
#
_symmetry.space_group_name_H-M   'P 1'
#
loop_
_entity.id
_entity.type
_entity.pdbx_description
1 polymer ?
#
loop_
_entity_poly.entity_id
_entity_poly.type
_entity_poly.pdbx_seq_one_letter_code
_entity_poly.pdbx_strand_id
1 'polypeptide(L)' 'MTDGLRLRTLHWEFGGSLEPPRVVSMRTEEAIGKDNIFAQVTVRFLTQQVCLLPSPSFIYANLILSVL' A
#
# COMPACT_ATOMS: atom_id res chain seq x y z
N MET A 1 6.42 5.39 7.35
CA MET A 1 7.09 4.30 6.60
C MET A 1 8.61 4.40 6.62
N THR A 2 9.20 5.60 6.46
CA THR A 2 10.65 5.77 6.39
C THR A 2 11.38 5.67 7.74
N ASP A 3 10.71 5.97 8.85
CA ASP A 3 11.37 6.04 10.16
C ASP A 3 11.96 4.69 10.63
N GLY A 4 11.25 3.58 10.41
CA GLY A 4 11.73 2.22 10.73
C GLY A 4 12.78 1.65 9.77
N LEU A 5 13.05 2.35 8.66
CA LEU A 5 14.03 1.94 7.63
C LEU A 5 15.32 2.76 7.69
N ARG A 6 15.41 3.74 8.60
CA ARG A 6 16.56 4.66 8.68
C ARG A 6 17.92 3.98 8.87
N LEU A 7 17.95 2.83 9.54
CA LEU A 7 19.18 2.10 9.88
C LEU A 7 19.31 0.75 9.15
N ARG A 8 18.46 0.49 8.15
CA ARG A 8 18.40 -0.81 7.47
C ARG A 8 18.21 -0.63 5.97
N THR A 9 18.93 -1.42 5.19
CA THR A 9 18.69 -1.53 3.74
C THR A 9 17.48 -2.44 3.52
N LEU A 10 16.48 -1.93 2.80
CA LEU A 10 15.34 -2.70 2.34
C LEU A 10 15.54 -3.00 0.86
N HIS A 11 15.58 -4.28 0.52
CA HIS A 11 15.54 -4.72 -0.87
C HIS A 11 14.14 -5.26 -1.16
N TRP A 12 13.46 -4.66 -2.13
CA TRP A 12 12.09 -5.02 -2.50
C TRP A 12 12.03 -5.36 -3.97
N GLU A 13 11.39 -6.50 -4.27
CA GLU A 13 11.13 -6.96 -5.63
C GLU A 13 9.65 -7.28 -5.81
N PHE A 14 9.14 -6.85 -6.96
CA PHE A 14 7.78 -7.16 -7.39
C PHE A 14 7.77 -8.47 -8.18
N GLY A 15 7.25 -9.54 -7.60
CA GLY A 15 7.17 -10.86 -8.25
C GLY A 15 6.04 -10.94 -9.28
N GLY A 16 4.91 -10.29 -9.01
CA GLY A 16 3.77 -10.26 -9.92
C GLY A 16 2.43 -10.04 -9.22
N SER A 17 1.38 -9.81 -10.00
CA SER A 17 0.00 -9.72 -9.50
C SER A 17 -0.68 -11.07 -9.69
N LEU A 18 -1.21 -11.65 -8.61
CA LEU A 18 -2.00 -12.89 -8.68
C LEU A 18 -3.41 -12.61 -9.21
N GLU A 19 -4.00 -11.50 -8.77
CA GLU A 19 -5.27 -10.98 -9.27
C GLU A 19 -5.10 -9.53 -9.71
N PRO A 20 -5.85 -9.06 -10.72
CA PRO A 20 -5.85 -7.64 -11.06
C PRO A 20 -6.40 -6.82 -9.89
N PRO A 21 -5.87 -5.61 -9.64
CA PRO A 21 -6.32 -4.76 -8.55
C PRO A 21 -7.78 -4.37 -8.73
N ARG A 22 -8.55 -4.44 -7.64
CA ARG A 22 -9.99 -4.11 -7.64
C ARG A 22 -10.31 -3.02 -6.64
N VAL A 23 -11.11 -2.05 -7.06
CA VAL A 23 -11.64 -1.02 -6.16
C VAL A 23 -12.67 -1.66 -5.25
N VAL A 24 -12.50 -1.46 -3.94
CA VAL A 24 -13.43 -1.95 -2.91
C VAL A 24 -14.40 -0.86 -2.48
N SER A 25 -13.91 0.37 -2.30
CA SER A 25 -14.72 1.49 -1.84
C SER A 25 -14.12 2.81 -2.31
N MET A 26 -14.98 3.74 -2.72
CA MET A 26 -14.64 5.13 -2.95
C MET A 26 -15.46 5.97 -1.97
N ARG A 27 -14.79 6.87 -1.25
CA ARG A 27 -15.41 7.80 -0.31
C ARG A 27 -14.87 9.19 -0.61
N THR A 28 -15.71 10.20 -0.46
CA THR A 28 -15.30 11.59 -0.60
C THR A 28 -15.62 12.28 0.71
N GLU A 29 -14.64 12.98 1.27
CA GLU A 29 -14.82 13.80 2.45
C GLU A 29 -14.49 15.26 2.10
N GLU A 30 -15.44 16.13 2.41
CA GLU A 30 -15.21 17.57 2.37
C GLU A 30 -14.51 17.97 3.66
N ALA A 31 -13.32 18.56 3.55
CA ALA A 31 -12.60 19.02 4.72
C ALA A 31 -13.31 20.23 5.31
N ILE A 32 -13.86 20.09 6.52
CA ILE A 32 -14.48 21.18 7.29
C ILE A 32 -13.41 22.24 7.58
N GLY A 33 -13.29 23.26 6.73
CA GLY A 33 -12.45 24.45 6.96
C GLY A 33 -11.59 24.94 5.79
N LYS A 34 -11.46 24.18 4.70
CA LYS A 34 -10.85 24.62 3.44
C LYS A 34 -11.70 24.02 2.32
N ASP A 35 -12.01 24.77 1.27
CA ASP A 35 -12.78 24.31 0.08
C ASP A 35 -12.06 23.21 -0.75
N ASN A 36 -11.31 22.33 -0.08
CA ASN A 36 -10.58 21.21 -0.61
C ASN A 36 -11.43 19.96 -0.44
N ILE A 37 -11.73 19.31 -1.56
CA ILE A 37 -12.40 18.01 -1.60
C ILE A 37 -11.30 16.94 -1.57
N PHE A 38 -11.37 16.02 -0.62
CA PHE A 38 -10.51 14.84 -0.56
C PHE A 38 -11.30 13.62 -0.97
N ALA A 39 -10.72 12.81 -1.86
CA ALA A 39 -11.36 11.60 -2.35
C ALA A 39 -10.50 10.40 -1.97
N GLN A 40 -11.01 9.60 -1.04
CA GLN A 40 -10.38 8.38 -0.61
C GLN A 40 -10.81 7.20 -1.49
N VAL A 41 -9.84 6.57 -2.16
CA VAL A 41 -10.08 5.34 -2.93
C VAL A 41 -9.34 4.18 -2.28
N THR A 42 -10.11 3.15 -1.91
CA THR A 42 -9.59 1.92 -1.34
C THR A 42 -9.54 0.84 -2.41
N VAL A 43 -8.34 0.40 -2.74
CA VAL A 43 -8.07 -0.65 -3.74
C VAL A 43 -7.45 -1.86 -3.06
N ARG A 44 -7.94 -3.04 -3.41
CA ARG A 44 -7.38 -4.33 -2.99
C ARG A 44 -6.34 -4.79 -4.00
N PHE A 45 -5.12 -4.98 -3.51
CA PHE A 45 -4.02 -5.56 -4.26
C PHE A 45 -3.69 -6.96 -3.72
N LEU A 46 -3.72 -7.94 -4.61
CA LEU A 46 -3.24 -9.30 -4.32
C LEU A 46 -2.00 -9.57 -5.17
N THR A 47 -0.83 -9.27 -4.60
CA THR A 47 0.45 -9.32 -5.30
C THR A 47 1.44 -10.20 -4.56
N GLN A 48 2.28 -10.91 -5.30
CA GLN A 48 3.45 -11.57 -4.76
C GLN A 48 4.60 -10.57 -4.70
N GLN A 49 5.17 -10.40 -3.51
CA GLN A 49 6.28 -9.47 -3.28
C GLN A 49 7.39 -10.19 -2.52
N VAL A 50 8.63 -9.83 -2.80
CA VAL A 50 9.79 -10.28 -2.05
C VAL A 50 10.35 -9.08 -1.32
N CYS A 51 10.41 -9.17 0.01
CA CYS A 51 11.03 -8.16 0.84
C CYS A 51 12.20 -8.82 1.58
N LEU A 52 13.40 -8.44 1.18
CA LEU A 52 14.64 -8.89 1.80
C LEU A 52 15.07 -7.79 2.77
N LEU A 53 14.75 -8.03 4.03
CA LEU A 53 15.43 -7.43 5.17
C LEU A 53 16.57 -8.38 5.60
N PRO A 54 17.55 -7.92 6.40
CA PRO A 54 18.61 -8.78 6.93
C PRO A 54 18.13 -10.01 7.73
N SER A 55 16.83 -10.10 8.01
CA SER A 55 16.11 -11.33 8.34
C SER A 55 15.17 -11.69 7.16
N PRO A 56 15.39 -12.78 6.42
CA PRO A 56 14.57 -13.12 5.26
C PRO A 56 13.18 -13.58 5.71
N SER A 57 12.15 -12.86 5.27
CA SER A 57 10.75 -13.19 5.48
C SER A 57 10.04 -13.18 4.13
N PHE A 58 9.55 -14.33 3.65
CA PHE A 58 8.66 -14.35 2.49
C PHE A 58 7.28 -13.82 2.90
N ILE A 59 6.80 -12.77 2.25
CA ILE A 59 5.52 -12.13 2.60
C ILE A 59 4.56 -12.27 1.41
N TYR A 60 3.48 -13.02 1.62
CA TYR A 60 2.31 -12.95 0.75
C TYR A 60 1.44 -11.79 1.25
N ALA A 61 1.48 -10.66 0.54
CA ALA A 61 0.81 -9.44 0.97
C ALA A 61 -0.59 -9.32 0.31
N ASN A 62 -1.64 -9.39 1.14
CA ASN A 62 -2.95 -8.87 0.78
C ASN A 62 -3.00 -7.43 1.29
N LEU A 63 -2.77 -6.47 0.37
CA LEU A 63 -2.62 -5.07 0.74
C LEU A 63 -3.90 -4.31 0.36
N ILE A 64 -4.58 -3.77 1.37
CA ILE A 64 -5.65 -2.80 1.20
C ILE A 64 -4.99 -1.43 1.25
N LEU A 65 -4.86 -0.78 0.10
CA LEU A 65 -4.27 0.54 -0.02
C LEU A 65 -5.41 1.55 -0.13
N SER A 66 -5.56 2.36 0.91
CA SER A 66 -6.41 3.55 0.91
C SER A 66 -5.55 4.76 0.55
N VAL A 67 -5.83 5.39 -0.59
CA VAL A 67 -5.20 6.66 -0.99
C VAL A 67 -6.16 7.79 -0.60
N LEU A 68 -5.68 8.81 0.13
CA LEU A 68 -6.41 10.01 0.58
C LEU A 68 -6.25 11.19 -0.40
#